data_AF-A0AAU9TWL3-F1
#
_entry.id   AF-A0AAU9TWL3-F1
#
_cell.length_a   1.000
_cell.length_b   1.000
_cell.length_c   1.000
_cell.angle_alpha   90.00
_cell.angle_beta   90.00
_cell.angle_gamma   90.00
#
_symmetry.space_group_name_H-M   'P 1'
#
loop_
_entity.id
_entity.type
_entity.pdbx_description
1 polymer ?
#
loop_
_entity_poly.entity_id
_entity_poly.type
_entity_poly.pdbx_seq_one_letter_code
_entity_poly.pdbx_strand_id
1 'polypeptide(L)'
;MSTIVKCVSSCLRTLCWTADIITLQETWFLPHDLLFLETIDEAFAFTGKSAVDTSQGILLGRPFSAVALLWRKFAFPRVSVLKSHSLEAVKTHLDSGKSMLAVNV
;
A
#
# COMPACT_ATOMS: atom_id res chain seq x y z
N MET A 1 14.93 -12.86 -2.43
CA MET A 1 13.72 -13.58 -2.87
C MET A 1 12.55 -12.75 -2.36
N SER A 2 11.86 -12.02 -3.24
CA SER A 2 10.84 -11.05 -2.81
C SER A 2 9.48 -11.74 -2.71
N THR A 3 8.93 -11.78 -1.50
CA THR A 3 7.61 -12.37 -1.22
C THR A 3 6.55 -11.27 -1.25
N ILE A 4 5.45 -11.50 -1.97
CA ILE A 4 4.26 -10.63 -1.98
C ILE A 4 3.16 -11.35 -1.19
N VAL A 5 2.59 -10.71 -0.17
CA VAL A 5 1.54 -11.29 0.67
C VAL A 5 0.32 -10.38 0.76
N LYS A 6 -0.88 -10.97 0.71
CA LYS A 6 -2.21 -10.34 0.81
C LYS A 6 -2.85 -10.75 2.14
N CYS A 7 -3.11 -9.81 3.05
CA CYS A 7 -3.69 -10.10 4.39
C CYS A 7 -4.75 -9.08 4.81
N VAL A 8 -5.72 -9.57 5.58
CA VAL A 8 -6.73 -8.78 6.30
C VAL A 8 -6.12 -8.40 7.66
N SER A 9 -5.75 -7.13 7.81
CA SER A 9 -5.25 -6.36 8.99
C SER A 9 -4.54 -7.04 10.18
N SER A 10 -5.01 -8.17 10.72
CA SER A 10 -4.54 -8.75 11.98
C SER A 10 -3.11 -9.33 11.95
N CYS A 11 -2.59 -9.67 10.76
CA CYS A 11 -1.27 -10.31 10.61
C CYS A 11 -0.15 -9.38 10.12
N LEU A 12 -0.41 -8.08 9.96
CA LEU A 12 0.46 -7.15 9.23
C LEU A 12 1.89 -7.05 9.80
N ARG A 13 2.04 -7.01 11.13
CA ARG A 13 3.35 -6.93 11.77
C ARG A 13 4.21 -8.16 11.50
N THR A 14 3.60 -9.33 11.42
CA THR A 14 4.32 -10.58 11.11
C THR A 14 4.79 -10.59 9.65
N LEU A 15 3.98 -10.06 8.73
CA LEU A 15 4.37 -9.93 7.32
C LEU A 15 5.56 -9.01 7.11
N CYS A 16 5.71 -7.98 7.94
CA CYS A 16 6.87 -7.10 7.92
C CYS A 16 8.19 -7.84 8.19
N TRP A 17 8.19 -9.04 8.78
CA TRP A 17 9.39 -9.84 8.97
C TRP A 17 9.73 -10.75 7.79
N THR A 18 8.75 -11.10 6.96
CA THR A 18 8.90 -12.13 5.92
C THR A 18 8.77 -11.60 4.49
N ALA A 19 8.33 -10.36 4.33
CA ALA A 19 8.10 -9.72 3.04
C ALA A 19 8.89 -8.41 2.90
N ASP A 20 9.14 -8.02 1.65
CA ASP A 20 9.67 -6.69 1.30
C ASP A 20 8.61 -5.81 0.62
N ILE A 21 7.55 -6.41 0.08
CA ILE A 21 6.38 -5.74 -0.48
C ILE A 21 5.13 -6.41 0.07
N ILE A 22 4.22 -5.62 0.62
CA ILE A 22 2.95 -6.09 1.19
C ILE A 22 1.84 -5.35 0.47
N THR A 23 0.85 -6.09 -0.03
CA THR A 23 -0.35 -5.52 -0.66
C THR A 23 -1.57 -5.82 0.22
N LEU A 24 -2.32 -4.78 0.56
CA LEU A 24 -3.50 -4.86 1.41
C LEU A 24 -4.73 -4.53 0.58
N GLN A 25 -5.78 -5.31 0.73
CA GLN A 25 -7.07 -5.04 0.11
C GLN A 25 -8.15 -5.06 1.17
N GLU A 26 -9.32 -4.52 0.85
CA GLU A 26 -10.45 -4.51 1.80
C GLU A 26 -10.04 -3.86 3.14
N THR A 27 -9.22 -2.80 3.10
CA THR A 27 -8.68 -2.20 4.34
C THR A 27 -9.70 -1.37 5.10
N TRP A 28 -10.68 -0.81 4.38
CA TRP A 28 -11.75 0.06 4.90
C TRP A 28 -11.29 1.25 5.73
N PHE A 29 -10.01 1.65 5.65
CA PHE A 29 -9.51 2.85 6.32
C PHE A 29 -10.24 4.09 5.82
N LEU A 30 -10.59 5.02 6.72
CA LEU A 30 -10.92 6.39 6.34
C LEU A 30 -9.66 7.10 5.84
N PRO A 31 -9.77 8.21 5.09
CA PRO A 31 -8.60 8.93 4.60
C PRO A 31 -7.60 9.30 5.70
N HIS A 32 -8.07 9.63 6.90
CA HIS A 32 -7.22 9.95 8.05
C HIS A 32 -6.66 8.71 8.76
N ASP A 33 -7.31 7.55 8.64
CA ASP A 33 -6.82 6.29 9.23
C ASP A 33 -5.68 5.68 8.43
N LEU A 34 -5.44 6.11 7.18
CA LEU A 34 -4.30 5.62 6.40
C LEU A 34 -2.95 5.87 7.09
N LEU A 35 -2.86 6.89 7.95
CA LEU A 35 -1.66 7.16 8.76
C LEU A 35 -1.35 6.04 9.75
N PHE A 36 -2.32 5.19 10.09
CA PHE A 36 -2.07 3.97 10.88
C PHE A 36 -1.01 3.08 10.24
N LEU A 37 -0.94 3.03 8.90
CA LEU A 37 0.04 2.22 8.16
C LEU A 37 1.49 2.62 8.48
N GLU A 38 1.72 3.88 8.83
CA GLU A 38 3.04 4.39 9.25
C GLU A 38 3.50 3.77 10.58
N THR A 39 2.54 3.42 11.44
CA THR A 39 2.80 2.89 12.80
C THR A 39 3.04 1.38 12.84
N ILE A 40 2.94 0.71 11.69
CA ILE A 40 3.09 -0.75 11.60
C ILE A 40 4.55 -1.16 11.69
N ASP A 41 5.43 -0.52 10.91
CA ASP A 41 6.87 -0.76 10.93
C ASP A 41 7.59 0.42 10.25
N GLU A 42 8.50 1.08 10.96
CA GLU A 42 9.24 2.25 10.48
C GLU A 42 10.16 1.94 9.28
N ALA A 43 10.55 0.68 9.09
CA ALA A 43 11.35 0.24 7.95
C ALA A 43 10.57 0.23 6.64
N PHE A 44 9.24 0.33 6.70
CA PHE A 44 8.36 0.36 5.53
C PHE A 44 7.91 1.79 5.21
N ALA A 45 7.81 2.06 3.91
CA ALA A 45 7.04 3.17 3.38
C ALA A 45 5.73 2.63 2.80
N PHE A 46 4.73 3.49 2.61
CA PHE A 46 3.41 3.05 2.17
C PHE A 46 2.72 4.06 1.24
N THR A 47 1.75 3.54 0.49
CA THR A 47 0.70 4.31 -0.18
C THR A 47 -0.61 3.59 0.06
N GLY A 48 -1.72 4.32 0.03
CA GLY A 48 -3.03 3.72 0.20
C GLY A 48 -4.14 4.64 -0.23
N LYS A 49 -5.29 4.01 -0.48
CA LYS A 49 -6.49 4.66 -0.94
C LYS A 49 -7.67 4.21 -0.09
N SER A 50 -8.26 5.17 0.60
CA SER A 50 -9.48 4.94 1.38
C SER A 50 -10.61 4.49 0.47
N ALA A 51 -11.47 3.61 0.97
CA ALA A 51 -12.72 3.23 0.32
C ALA A 51 -13.75 4.38 0.29
N VAL A 52 -13.50 5.45 1.06
CA VAL A 52 -14.45 6.50 1.40
C VAL A 52 -13.92 7.85 0.92
N ASP A 53 -14.78 8.65 0.31
CA ASP A 53 -14.52 10.06 0.03
C ASP A 53 -15.32 10.93 1.00
N THR A 54 -14.61 11.65 1.87
CA THR A 54 -15.23 12.56 2.85
C THR A 54 -15.28 14.01 2.37
N SER A 55 -14.77 14.32 1.17
CA SER A 55 -14.65 15.69 0.66
C SER A 55 -15.97 16.28 0.13
N GLN A 56 -16.95 15.43 -0.18
CA GLN A 56 -18.22 15.82 -0.83
C GLN A 56 -19.40 15.97 0.15
N GLY A 57 -19.17 15.90 1.46
CA GLY A 57 -20.20 16.12 2.50
C GLY A 57 -21.28 15.02 2.64
N ILE A 58 -21.49 14.22 1.59
CA ILE A 58 -22.32 13.00 1.58
C ILE A 58 -21.37 11.82 1.35
N LEU A 59 -21.45 10.78 2.19
CA LEU A 59 -20.77 9.51 1.97
C LEU A 59 -21.34 8.85 0.70
N LEU A 60 -20.74 9.13 -0.45
CA LEU A 60 -20.94 8.31 -1.63
C LEU A 60 -20.33 6.93 -1.33
N GLY A 61 -21.12 5.86 -1.50
CA GLY A 61 -20.67 4.49 -1.24
C GLY A 61 -19.51 4.08 -2.16
N ARG A 62 -18.56 3.33 -1.59
CA ARG A 62 -17.36 2.68 -2.18
C ARG A 62 -16.82 3.28 -3.51
N PRO A 63 -16.45 4.58 -3.58
CA PRO A 63 -15.84 5.16 -4.77
C PRO A 63 -14.50 4.53 -5.15
N PHE A 64 -13.81 3.86 -4.21
CA PHE A 64 -12.44 3.34 -4.39
C PHE A 64 -12.26 1.95 -3.76
N SER A 65 -11.25 1.20 -4.23
CA SER A 65 -11.02 -0.22 -3.93
C SER A 65 -10.49 -0.56 -2.52
N ALA A 66 -10.38 0.42 -1.60
CA ALA A 66 -9.94 0.20 -0.22
C ALA A 66 -8.56 -0.51 -0.12
N VAL A 67 -7.59 -0.09 -0.93
CA VAL A 67 -6.30 -0.77 -1.10
C VAL A 67 -5.15 0.00 -0.43
N ALA A 68 -4.12 -0.72 -0.01
CA ALA A 68 -2.85 -0.13 0.41
C ALA A 68 -1.66 -1.00 -0.01
N LEU A 69 -0.49 -0.40 -0.11
CA LEU A 69 0.75 -1.07 -0.50
C LEU A 69 1.88 -0.54 0.37
N LEU A 70 2.64 -1.46 0.98
CA LEU A 70 3.81 -1.15 1.79
C LEU A 70 5.06 -1.76 1.14
N TRP A 71 6.19 -1.07 1.22
CA TRP A 71 7.47 -1.58 0.75
C TRP A 71 8.61 -1.24 1.70
N ARG A 72 9.59 -2.14 1.82
CA ARG A 72 10.77 -1.94 2.67
C ARG A 72 11.68 -0.88 2.06
N LYS A 73 11.91 0.22 2.78
CA LYS A 73 12.68 1.40 2.32
C LYS A 73 14.09 1.05 1.88
N PHE A 74 14.77 0.18 2.64
CA PHE A 74 16.15 -0.23 2.35
C PHE A 74 16.25 -1.09 1.08
N ALA A 75 15.28 -1.99 0.84
CA ALA A 75 15.28 -2.85 -0.34
C ALA A 75 14.88 -2.09 -1.61
N PHE A 76 14.04 -1.06 -1.47
CA PHE A 76 13.56 -0.24 -2.58
C PHE A 76 13.76 1.26 -2.26
N PRO A 77 15.00 1.77 -2.41
CA PRO A 77 15.31 3.17 -2.09
C PRO A 77 14.73 4.15 -3.12
N ARG A 78 14.36 3.67 -4.31
CA ARG A 78 13.87 4.49 -5.42
C ARG A 78 12.52 3.98 -5.90
N VAL A 79 11.47 4.70 -5.50
CA VAL A 79 10.09 4.28 -5.70
C VAL A 79 9.24 5.41 -6.25
N SER A 80 8.50 5.12 -7.31
CA SER A 80 7.48 6.00 -7.89
C SER A 80 6.10 5.45 -7.57
N VAL A 81 5.29 6.23 -6.86
CA VAL A 81 3.88 5.89 -6.60
C VAL A 81 3.04 6.32 -7.79
N LEU A 82 2.32 5.38 -8.39
CA LEU A 82 1.42 5.59 -9.51
C LEU A 82 -0.02 5.54 -8.99
N LYS A 83 -0.64 6.72 -8.89
CA LYS A 83 -2.02 6.86 -8.41
C LYS A 83 -3.01 6.77 -9.57
N SER A 84 -4.10 6.06 -9.36
CA SER A 84 -5.22 5.96 -10.30
C SER A 84 -6.55 6.00 -9.54
N HIS A 85 -7.68 6.06 -10.26
CA HIS A 85 -9.00 6.07 -9.64
C HIS A 85 -9.34 4.76 -8.93
N SER A 86 -8.95 3.60 -9.46
CA SER A 86 -9.37 2.29 -8.94
C SER A 86 -8.23 1.42 -8.41
N LEU A 87 -6.98 1.84 -8.54
CA LEU A 87 -5.82 1.03 -8.18
C LEU A 87 -4.73 1.87 -7.53
N GLU A 88 -3.94 1.21 -6.70
CA GLU A 88 -2.69 1.73 -6.13
C GLU A 88 -1.54 0.90 -6.68
N ALA A 89 -0.58 1.57 -7.33
CA ALA A 89 0.57 0.90 -7.90
C ALA A 89 1.87 1.59 -7.49
N VAL A 90 2.91 0.79 -7.34
CA VAL A 90 4.23 1.24 -6.94
C VAL A 90 5.25 0.66 -7.90
N LYS A 91 6.00 1.54 -8.56
CA LYS A 91 7.12 1.18 -9.43
C LYS A 91 8.43 1.36 -8.66
N THR A 92 9.14 0.26 -8.47
CA THR A 92 10.45 0.24 -7.82
C THR A 92 11.55 0.14 -8.87
N HIS A 93 12.64 0.89 -8.69
CA HIS A 93 13.82 0.82 -9.56
C HIS A 93 14.88 -0.06 -8.91
N LEU A 94 15.39 -1.04 -9.66
CA LEU A 94 16.43 -1.96 -9.22
C LEU A 94 17.78 -1.51 -9.78
N ASP A 95 18.87 -1.77 -9.05
CA ASP A 95 20.22 -1.34 -9.43
C ASP A 95 20.71 -1.96 -10.75
N SER A 96 20.11 -3.07 -11.17
CA SER A 96 20.36 -3.71 -12.47
C SER A 96 19.84 -2.92 -13.69
N GLY A 97 19.31 -1.70 -13.49
CA GLY A 97 18.65 -0.91 -14.52
C GLY A 97 17.23 -1.40 -14.86
N LYS A 98 16.78 -2.47 -14.20
CA LYS A 98 15.41 -3.00 -14.33
C LYS A 98 14.47 -2.30 -13.36
N SER A 99 13.16 -2.39 -13.62
CA SER A 99 12.14 -1.92 -12.69
C SER A 99 11.11 -3.00 -12.41
N MET A 100 10.59 -3.05 -11.19
CA MET A 100 9.49 -3.92 -10.81
C MET A 100 8.26 -3.07 -10.49
N LEU A 101 7.13 -3.40 -11.11
CA LEU A 101 5.84 -2.75 -10.87
C LEU A 101 4.98 -3.67 -10.02
N ALA A 102 4.62 -3.21 -8.82
CA ALA A 102 3.62 -3.85 -7.98
C ALA A 102 2.29 -3.10 -8.15
N VAL A 103 1.26 -3.80 -8.60
CA VAL A 103 -0.10 -3.25 -8.78
C VAL A 103 -1.03 -3.92 -7.79
N ASN A 104 -1.80 -3.12 -7.05
CA ASN A 104 -2.83 -3.58 -6.16
C ASN A 104 -4.20 -3.07 -6.63
N VAL A 105 -5.09 -4.02 -6.92
CA VAL A 105 -6.44 -3.79 -7.49
C VAL A 105 -7.49 -4.27 -6.51
#